data_AF-A0A6F8TN20-F1
#
_entry.id   AF-A0A6F8TN20-F1
#
_cell.length_a   1.000
_cell.length_b   1.000
_cell.length_c   1.000
_cell.angle_alpha   90.00
_cell.angle_beta   90.00
_cell.angle_gamma   90.00
#
_symmetry.space_group_name_H-M   'P 1'
#
loop_
_entity.id
_entity.type
_entity.pdbx_description
1 polymer ?
#
loop_
_entity_poly.entity_id
_entity_poly.type
_entity_poly.pdbx_seq_one_letter_code
_entity_poly.pdbx_strand_id
1 'polypeptide(L)'
;MITTTDQLALFQEYFDKNDVWQANLIIKNLFNKNISDRDVFQAFFEFSMKIAKWNIDIPTRKVFLDQASSSILFFSENAELSPDVLGMIQACQSEVDELRNGILQVEEVQSSRNFEEVKKEQTEFLRQLTEYKYELVKCQDQTQFNTILEKVKVAEEQINEAILDKDEGGLYQELTREYPNVISSKLTEFEQLKIKSYNKKAVSDFQYVYNEFKNNEDKYKDSMLNLKRLVGNRLFSYDSSQLVNETLIYYNHIYSYIFGQLNEEGKFKLTELAIEIEKVK
;
A
#
# COMPACT_ATOMS: atom_id res chain seq x y z
N MET A 1 21.17 -48.22 37.86
CA MET A 1 21.74 -47.27 36.88
C MET A 1 21.11 -47.59 35.54
N ILE A 2 20.64 -46.60 34.80
CA ILE A 2 20.20 -46.79 33.42
C ILE A 2 21.45 -47.08 32.59
N THR A 3 21.46 -48.15 31.80
CA THR A 3 22.60 -48.54 30.96
C THR A 3 22.60 -47.79 29.63
N THR A 4 23.74 -47.74 28.93
CA THR A 4 23.84 -47.19 27.56
C THR A 4 22.80 -47.79 26.62
N THR A 5 22.57 -49.10 26.72
CA THR A 5 21.56 -49.84 25.94
C THR A 5 20.14 -49.34 26.23
N ASP A 6 19.81 -49.11 27.50
CA ASP A 6 18.49 -48.59 27.89
C ASP A 6 18.26 -47.17 27.35
N GLN A 7 19.31 -46.33 27.32
CA GLN A 7 19.22 -44.97 26.77
C GLN A 7 19.09 -44.95 25.24
N LEU A 8 19.75 -45.88 24.53
CA LEU A 8 19.58 -46.05 23.09
C LEU A 8 18.17 -46.54 22.73
N ALA A 9 17.60 -47.45 23.54
CA ALA A 9 16.22 -47.88 23.38
C ALA A 9 15.23 -46.73 23.59
N LEU A 10 15.47 -45.90 24.62
CA LEU A 10 14.66 -44.70 24.87
C LEU A 10 14.78 -43.68 23.72
N PHE A 11 15.99 -43.47 23.19
CA PHE A 11 16.20 -42.66 21.99
C PHE A 11 15.34 -43.15 20.82
N GLN A 12 15.36 -44.46 20.53
CA GLN A 12 14.56 -45.00 19.43
C GLN A 12 13.07 -44.91 19.67
N GLU A 13 12.59 -45.08 20.90
CA GLU A 13 11.17 -44.90 21.21
C GLU A 13 10.69 -43.48 20.85
N TYR A 14 11.45 -42.44 21.20
CA TYR A 14 11.10 -41.06 20.86
C TYR A 14 11.28 -40.76 19.37
N PHE A 15 12.30 -41.34 18.74
CA PHE A 15 12.55 -41.17 17.32
C PHE A 15 11.43 -41.81 16.47
N ASP A 16 10.99 -43.02 16.82
CA ASP A 16 9.88 -43.72 16.15
C ASP A 16 8.53 -43.00 16.32
N LYS A 17 8.37 -42.24 17.41
CA LYS A 17 7.22 -41.35 17.63
C LYS A 17 7.31 -40.01 16.87
N ASN A 18 8.36 -39.82 16.05
CA ASN A 18 8.68 -38.56 15.38
C ASN A 18 8.93 -37.38 16.35
N ASP A 19 9.24 -37.63 17.61
CA ASP A 19 9.64 -36.58 18.55
C ASP A 19 11.15 -36.34 18.45
N VAL A 20 11.52 -35.65 17.37
CA VAL A 20 12.92 -35.41 16.97
C VAL A 20 13.69 -34.66 18.05
N TRP A 21 13.06 -33.74 18.77
CA TRP A 21 13.74 -32.92 19.77
C TRP A 21 14.01 -33.69 21.06
N GLN A 22 13.06 -34.50 21.54
CA GLN A 22 13.31 -35.38 22.68
C GLN A 22 14.31 -36.48 22.33
N ALA A 23 14.18 -37.08 21.13
CA ALA A 23 15.17 -38.04 20.63
C ALA A 23 16.56 -37.39 20.60
N ASN A 24 16.70 -36.18 20.05
CA ASN A 24 17.96 -35.43 20.01
C ASN A 24 18.54 -35.19 21.41
N LEU A 25 17.72 -34.75 22.37
CA LEU A 25 18.17 -34.51 23.74
C LEU A 25 18.77 -35.77 24.38
N ILE A 26 18.12 -36.92 24.17
CA ILE A 26 18.55 -38.21 24.71
C ILE A 26 19.87 -38.64 24.07
N ILE A 27 19.95 -38.70 22.73
CA ILE A 27 21.14 -39.18 22.04
C ILE A 27 22.34 -38.23 22.23
N LYS A 28 22.09 -36.91 22.28
CA LYS A 28 23.12 -35.90 22.59
C LYS A 28 23.63 -36.04 24.03
N ASN A 29 22.74 -36.28 25.00
CA ASN A 29 23.16 -36.53 26.38
C ASN A 29 24.01 -37.81 26.48
N LEU A 30 23.61 -38.85 25.76
CA LEU A 30 24.33 -40.11 25.72
C LEU A 30 25.74 -39.95 25.12
N PHE A 31 25.85 -39.26 23.98
CA PHE A 31 27.14 -38.94 23.36
C PHE A 31 28.04 -38.13 24.28
N ASN A 32 27.54 -37.06 24.90
CA ASN A 32 28.33 -36.23 25.81
C ASN A 32 28.85 -36.97 27.05
N LYS A 33 28.22 -38.08 27.45
CA LYS A 33 28.70 -38.92 28.56
C LYS A 33 29.70 -39.99 28.12
N ASN A 34 29.77 -40.28 26.82
CA ASN A 34 30.57 -41.35 26.24
C ASN A 34 31.33 -40.82 24.99
N ILE A 35 32.01 -39.68 25.12
CA ILE A 35 32.54 -38.91 23.99
C ILE A 35 33.59 -39.69 23.17
N SER A 36 34.31 -40.63 23.79
CA SER A 36 35.30 -41.48 23.11
C SER A 36 34.73 -42.78 22.54
N ASP A 37 33.44 -43.08 22.79
CA ASP A 37 32.79 -44.30 22.33
C ASP A 37 32.37 -44.16 20.86
N ARG A 38 32.90 -45.04 20.02
CA ARG A 38 32.67 -45.04 18.57
C ARG A 38 31.21 -45.30 18.20
N ASP A 39 30.56 -46.25 18.85
CA ASP A 39 29.21 -46.67 18.48
C ASP A 39 28.20 -45.59 18.89
N VAL A 40 28.41 -44.96 20.05
CA VAL A 40 27.61 -43.83 20.50
C VAL A 40 27.83 -42.60 19.62
N PHE A 41 29.08 -42.31 19.23
CA PHE A 41 29.39 -41.26 18.26
C PHE A 41 28.66 -41.50 16.94
N GLN A 42 28.77 -42.71 16.37
CA GLN A 42 28.19 -43.04 15.07
C GLN A 42 26.66 -42.90 15.12
N ALA A 43 26.01 -43.41 16.18
CA ALA A 43 24.57 -43.29 16.35
C ALA A 43 24.12 -41.82 16.43
N PHE A 44 24.84 -40.97 17.15
CA PHE A 44 24.54 -39.55 17.23
C PHE A 44 24.77 -38.83 15.89
N PHE A 45 25.91 -39.09 15.25
CA PHE A 45 26.28 -38.52 13.96
C PHE A 45 25.24 -38.86 12.88
N GLU A 46 24.90 -40.14 12.73
CA GLU A 46 23.93 -40.61 11.75
C GLU A 46 22.55 -40.02 11.98
N PHE A 47 22.11 -39.93 13.24
CA PHE A 47 20.86 -39.28 13.59
C PHE A 47 20.87 -37.80 13.16
N SER A 48 21.88 -37.03 13.56
CA SER A 48 22.00 -35.61 13.19
C SER A 48 22.07 -35.41 11.67
N MET A 49 22.85 -36.23 10.97
CA MET A 49 22.93 -36.19 9.50
C MET A 49 21.61 -36.55 8.83
N LYS A 50 20.87 -37.51 9.38
CA LYS A 50 19.55 -37.92 8.87
C LYS A 50 18.56 -36.76 8.93
N ILE A 51 18.48 -36.03 10.04
CA ILE A 51 17.60 -34.86 10.16
C ILE A 51 18.06 -33.72 9.24
N ALA A 52 19.37 -33.45 9.16
CA ALA A 52 19.91 -32.40 8.29
C ALA A 52 19.62 -32.64 6.79
N LYS A 53 19.48 -33.92 6.39
CA LYS A 53 19.10 -34.33 5.03
C LYS A 53 17.60 -34.25 4.75
N TRP A 54 16.75 -34.11 5.76
CA TRP A 54 15.30 -34.00 5.53
C TRP A 54 14.94 -32.74 4.76
N ASN A 55 13.85 -32.82 3.98
CA ASN A 55 13.28 -31.67 3.29
C ASN A 55 12.41 -30.83 4.24
N ILE A 56 13.06 -30.24 5.24
CA ILE A 56 12.49 -29.32 6.22
C ILE A 56 13.15 -27.94 6.08
N ASP A 57 12.79 -27.00 6.96
CA ASP A 57 13.33 -25.64 6.93
C ASP A 57 14.87 -25.62 7.09
N ILE A 58 15.51 -24.69 6.37
CA ILE A 58 16.97 -24.52 6.35
C ILE A 58 17.55 -24.29 7.75
N PRO A 59 16.97 -23.44 8.62
CA PRO A 59 17.46 -23.26 9.99
C PRO A 59 17.56 -24.56 10.78
N THR A 60 16.51 -25.39 10.79
CA THR A 60 16.52 -26.69 11.47
C THR A 60 17.60 -27.61 10.89
N ARG A 61 17.71 -27.68 9.55
CA ARG A 61 18.75 -28.51 8.90
C ARG A 61 20.16 -28.08 9.30
N LYS A 62 20.43 -26.77 9.36
CA LYS A 62 21.72 -26.21 9.82
C LYS A 62 22.02 -26.57 11.28
N VAL A 63 21.05 -26.47 12.18
CA VAL A 63 21.22 -26.84 13.59
C VAL A 63 21.69 -28.29 13.74
N PHE A 64 21.07 -29.23 13.02
CA PHE A 64 21.47 -30.65 13.09
C PHE A 64 22.81 -30.91 12.38
N LEU A 65 23.09 -30.21 11.28
CA LEU A 65 24.38 -30.31 10.60
C LEU A 65 25.54 -29.79 11.48
N ASP A 66 25.32 -28.69 12.20
CA ASP A 66 26.30 -28.13 13.14
C ASP A 66 26.52 -29.06 14.34
N GLN A 67 25.49 -29.79 14.77
CA GLN A 67 25.61 -30.83 15.79
C GLN A 67 26.43 -32.04 15.30
N ALA A 68 26.22 -32.49 14.05
CA ALA A 68 27.05 -33.53 13.43
C ALA A 68 28.51 -33.06 13.25
N SER A 69 28.72 -31.82 12.83
CA SER A 69 30.06 -31.23 12.70
C SER A 69 30.76 -31.14 14.07
N SER A 70 30.03 -30.76 15.12
CA SER A 70 30.55 -30.65 16.47
C SER A 70 30.84 -32.01 17.09
N SER A 71 30.03 -33.04 16.80
CA SER A 71 30.27 -34.39 17.31
C SER A 71 31.55 -34.97 16.75
N ILE A 72 31.87 -34.73 15.48
CA ILE A 72 33.14 -35.12 14.87
C ILE A 72 34.30 -34.50 15.67
N LEU A 73 34.23 -33.19 15.95
CA LEU A 73 35.27 -32.49 16.69
C LEU A 73 35.47 -33.12 18.08
N PHE A 74 34.40 -33.21 18.87
CA PHE A 74 34.46 -33.76 20.22
C PHE A 74 34.95 -35.21 20.25
N PHE A 75 34.47 -36.06 19.33
CA PHE A 75 34.94 -37.44 19.24
C PHE A 75 36.43 -37.49 18.86
N SER A 76 36.86 -36.70 17.86
CA SER A 76 38.25 -36.70 17.39
C SER A 76 39.26 -36.27 18.47
N GLU A 77 38.85 -35.41 19.40
CA GLU A 77 39.69 -34.94 20.50
C GLU A 77 39.82 -35.97 21.65
N ASN A 78 38.88 -36.91 21.75
CA ASN A 78 38.77 -37.83 22.90
C ASN A 78 38.95 -39.31 22.53
N ALA A 79 38.90 -39.67 21.26
CA ALA A 79 39.04 -41.05 20.79
C ALA A 79 40.52 -41.50 20.68
N GLU A 80 40.76 -42.79 20.86
CA GLU A 80 42.06 -43.39 20.54
C GLU A 80 42.27 -43.43 19.03
N LEU A 81 43.25 -42.66 18.55
CA LEU A 81 43.49 -42.52 17.12
C LEU A 81 44.18 -43.76 16.56
N SER A 82 43.46 -44.43 15.66
CA SER A 82 43.98 -45.49 14.79
C SER A 82 43.73 -45.13 13.32
N PRO A 83 44.41 -45.76 12.35
CA PRO A 83 44.18 -45.50 10.92
C PRO A 83 42.71 -45.66 10.50
N ASP A 84 42.00 -46.63 11.08
CA ASP A 84 40.57 -46.85 10.83
C ASP A 84 39.70 -45.69 11.36
N VAL A 85 39.95 -45.24 12.60
CA VAL A 85 39.25 -44.11 13.22
C VAL A 85 39.51 -42.82 12.45
N LEU A 86 40.74 -42.59 11.99
CA LEU A 86 41.09 -41.43 11.15
C LEU A 86 40.35 -41.45 9.82
N GLY A 87 40.27 -42.61 9.16
CA GLY A 87 39.51 -42.77 7.91
C GLY A 87 38.01 -42.51 8.09
N MET A 88 37.43 -43.00 9.18
CA MET A 88 36.03 -42.74 9.54
C MET A 88 35.76 -41.25 9.77
N ILE A 89 36.60 -40.57 10.56
CA ILE A 89 36.48 -39.13 10.81
C ILE A 89 36.52 -38.35 9.50
N GLN A 90 37.45 -38.67 8.60
CA GLN A 90 37.56 -38.02 7.28
C GLN A 90 36.32 -38.24 6.42
N ALA A 91 35.75 -39.44 6.43
CA ALA A 91 34.51 -39.75 5.72
C ALA A 91 33.33 -38.93 6.27
N CYS A 92 33.17 -38.87 7.60
CA CYS A 92 32.14 -38.07 8.26
C CYS A 92 32.31 -36.57 7.96
N GLN A 93 33.54 -36.05 7.98
CA GLN A 93 33.84 -34.66 7.63
C GLN A 93 33.43 -34.34 6.19
N SER A 94 33.80 -35.22 5.25
CA SER A 94 33.45 -35.07 3.83
C SER A 94 31.94 -35.05 3.64
N GLU A 95 31.21 -35.94 4.32
CA GLU A 95 29.74 -36.00 4.26
C GLU A 95 29.07 -34.72 4.82
N VAL A 96 29.60 -34.18 5.92
CA VAL A 96 29.14 -32.91 6.50
C VAL A 96 29.38 -31.76 5.53
N ASP A 97 30.56 -31.69 4.91
CA ASP A 97 30.92 -30.63 3.98
C ASP A 97 30.09 -30.67 2.69
N GLU A 98 29.85 -31.86 2.14
CA GLU A 98 28.95 -32.04 1.00
C GLU A 98 27.53 -31.55 1.31
N LEU A 99 26.98 -31.95 2.45
CA LEU A 99 25.64 -31.54 2.86
C LEU A 99 25.57 -30.04 3.17
N ARG A 100 26.62 -29.47 3.79
CA ARG A 100 26.74 -28.03 4.05
C ARG A 100 26.66 -27.22 2.77
N ASN A 101 27.46 -27.61 1.77
CA ASN A 101 27.48 -26.96 0.46
C ASN A 101 26.12 -27.09 -0.24
N GLY A 102 25.48 -28.25 -0.16
CA GLY A 102 24.12 -28.44 -0.68
C GLY A 102 23.08 -27.54 -0.02
N ILE A 103 23.13 -27.38 1.31
CA ILE A 103 22.22 -26.47 2.03
C ILE A 103 22.47 -25.01 1.64
N LEU A 104 23.73 -24.59 1.55
CA LEU A 104 24.09 -23.22 1.15
C LEU A 104 23.59 -22.88 -0.26
N GLN A 105 23.72 -23.80 -1.21
CA GLN A 105 23.19 -23.61 -2.56
C GLN A 105 21.66 -23.44 -2.56
N VAL A 106 20.94 -24.26 -1.78
CA VAL A 106 19.48 -24.12 -1.66
C VAL A 106 19.09 -22.77 -1.05
N GLU A 107 19.81 -22.33 -0.02
CA GLU A 107 19.57 -21.04 0.63
C GLU A 107 19.85 -19.85 -0.30
N GLU A 108 20.93 -19.92 -1.09
CA GLU A 108 21.28 -18.89 -2.08
C GLU A 108 20.21 -18.80 -3.18
N VAL A 109 19.75 -19.94 -3.70
CA VAL A 109 18.66 -19.99 -4.68
C VAL A 109 17.36 -19.43 -4.10
N GLN A 110 17.00 -19.78 -2.86
CA GLN A 110 15.81 -19.25 -2.21
C GLN A 110 15.91 -17.74 -1.98
N SER A 111 17.05 -17.25 -1.51
CA SER A 111 17.29 -15.82 -1.30
C SER A 111 17.23 -15.03 -2.61
N SER A 112 17.81 -15.56 -3.69
CA SER A 112 17.77 -14.94 -5.02
C SER A 112 16.35 -14.86 -5.56
N ARG A 113 15.55 -15.92 -5.42
CA ARG A 113 14.13 -15.93 -5.81
C ARG A 113 13.32 -14.91 -5.03
N ASN A 114 13.48 -14.86 -3.71
CA ASN A 114 12.79 -13.89 -2.87
C ASN A 114 13.15 -12.46 -3.28
N PHE A 115 14.43 -12.21 -3.59
CA PHE A 115 14.87 -10.91 -4.08
C PHE A 115 14.24 -10.55 -5.43
N GLU A 116 14.16 -11.50 -6.38
CA GLU A 116 13.48 -11.29 -7.66
C GLU A 116 11.98 -11.02 -7.51
N GLU A 117 11.30 -11.70 -6.58
CA GLU A 117 9.88 -11.48 -6.28
C GLU A 117 9.67 -10.07 -5.74
N VAL A 118 10.46 -9.66 -4.73
CA VAL A 118 10.42 -8.30 -4.21
C VAL A 118 10.70 -7.28 -5.31
N LYS A 119 11.68 -7.52 -6.17
CA LYS A 119 11.98 -6.61 -7.29
C LYS A 119 10.79 -6.50 -8.26
N LYS A 120 10.13 -7.61 -8.60
CA LYS A 120 8.93 -7.59 -9.46
C LYS A 120 7.80 -6.79 -8.84
N GLU A 121 7.60 -6.89 -7.53
CA GLU A 121 6.61 -6.08 -6.82
C GLU A 121 6.94 -4.58 -6.92
N GLN A 122 8.22 -4.20 -6.80
CA GLN A 122 8.65 -2.81 -6.96
C GLN A 122 8.36 -2.27 -8.38
N THR A 123 8.66 -3.06 -9.42
CA THR A 123 8.33 -2.69 -10.81
C THR A 123 6.82 -2.52 -10.99
N GLU A 124 6.01 -3.37 -10.35
CA GLU A 124 4.54 -3.29 -10.42
C GLU A 124 4.01 -2.03 -9.73
N PHE A 125 4.54 -1.63 -8.57
CA PHE A 125 4.16 -0.36 -7.93
C PHE A 125 4.47 0.86 -8.81
N LEU A 126 5.62 0.88 -9.48
CA LEU A 126 5.96 1.95 -10.42
C LEU A 126 5.01 1.99 -11.63
N ARG A 127 4.61 0.82 -12.14
CA ARG A 127 3.60 0.73 -13.19
C ARG A 127 2.26 1.29 -12.71
N GLN A 128 1.81 0.91 -11.52
CA GLN A 128 0.58 1.42 -10.91
C GLN A 128 0.64 2.93 -10.71
N LEU A 129 1.76 3.48 -10.23
CA LEU A 129 1.94 4.93 -10.15
C LEU A 129 1.86 5.60 -11.52
N THR A 130 2.34 4.97 -12.58
CA THR A 130 2.20 5.51 -13.94
C THR A 130 0.73 5.50 -14.39
N GLU A 131 0.01 4.42 -14.12
CA GLU A 131 -1.42 4.28 -14.44
C GLU A 131 -2.27 5.27 -13.65
N TYR A 132 -2.06 5.41 -12.34
CA TYR A 132 -2.79 6.35 -11.49
C TYR A 132 -2.56 7.81 -11.91
N LYS A 133 -1.35 8.17 -12.36
CA LYS A 133 -1.10 9.50 -12.94
C LYS A 133 -2.02 9.75 -14.14
N TYR A 134 -2.18 8.76 -15.01
CA TYR A 134 -3.06 8.86 -16.16
C TYR A 134 -4.55 8.91 -15.76
N GLU A 135 -4.95 8.14 -14.75
CA GLU A 135 -6.30 8.20 -14.19
C GLU A 135 -6.60 9.57 -13.57
N LEU A 136 -5.65 10.18 -12.85
CA LEU A 136 -5.79 11.54 -12.32
C LEU A 136 -6.01 12.55 -13.43
N VAL A 137 -5.30 12.43 -14.56
CA VAL A 137 -5.51 13.32 -15.72
C VAL A 137 -6.90 13.12 -16.35
N LYS A 138 -7.55 11.98 -16.14
CA LYS A 138 -8.86 11.66 -16.75
C LYS A 138 -10.06 11.81 -15.83
N CYS A 139 -9.86 11.91 -14.52
CA CYS A 139 -10.97 11.98 -13.57
C CYS A 139 -11.87 13.19 -13.84
N GLN A 140 -13.17 13.02 -13.62
CA GLN A 140 -14.20 14.02 -13.93
C GLN A 140 -14.80 14.68 -12.69
N ASP A 141 -14.62 14.06 -11.53
CA ASP A 141 -15.17 14.55 -10.27
C ASP A 141 -14.18 14.41 -9.11
N GLN A 142 -14.45 15.17 -8.05
CA GLN A 142 -13.60 15.26 -6.86
C GLN A 142 -13.52 13.93 -6.09
N THR A 143 -14.57 13.10 -6.12
CA THR A 143 -14.62 11.83 -5.39
C THR A 143 -13.68 10.81 -6.02
N GLN A 144 -13.72 10.70 -7.35
CA GLN A 144 -12.78 9.88 -8.12
C GLN A 144 -11.34 10.35 -7.92
N PHE A 145 -11.12 11.67 -8.01
CA PHE A 145 -9.80 12.26 -7.79
C PHE A 145 -9.21 11.90 -6.43
N ASN A 146 -9.99 12.10 -5.34
CA ASN A 146 -9.54 11.78 -3.98
C ASN A 146 -9.27 10.28 -3.80
N THR A 147 -10.07 9.42 -4.43
CA THR A 147 -9.89 7.96 -4.37
C THR A 147 -8.58 7.54 -5.05
N ILE A 148 -8.25 8.14 -6.19
CA ILE A 148 -6.99 7.86 -6.89
C ILE A 148 -5.80 8.37 -6.07
N LEU A 149 -5.90 9.55 -5.45
CA LEU A 149 -4.83 10.07 -4.59
C LEU A 149 -4.50 9.14 -3.40
N GLU A 150 -5.53 8.52 -2.80
CA GLU A 150 -5.29 7.54 -1.73
C GLU A 150 -4.55 6.30 -2.25
N LYS A 151 -4.91 5.81 -3.45
CA LYS A 151 -4.18 4.70 -4.09
C LYS A 151 -2.73 5.05 -4.40
N VAL A 152 -2.48 6.28 -4.89
CA VAL A 152 -1.13 6.80 -5.15
C VAL A 152 -0.31 6.78 -3.88
N LYS A 153 -0.85 7.31 -2.79
CA LYS A 153 -0.18 7.34 -1.48
C LYS A 153 0.18 5.93 -1.00
N VAL A 154 -0.78 4.99 -1.04
CA VAL A 154 -0.54 3.60 -0.62
C VAL A 154 0.54 2.93 -1.46
N ALA A 155 0.54 3.13 -2.78
CA ALA A 155 1.57 2.57 -3.66
C ALA A 155 2.94 3.21 -3.41
N GLU A 156 3.00 4.53 -3.21
CA GLU A 156 4.25 5.26 -2.92
C GLU A 156 4.88 4.80 -1.59
N GLU A 157 4.08 4.57 -0.55
CA GLU A 157 4.55 4.06 0.75
C GLU A 157 5.16 2.64 0.68
N GLN A 158 4.81 1.85 -0.35
CA GLN A 158 5.32 0.49 -0.55
C GLN A 158 6.61 0.44 -1.40
N ILE A 159 7.00 1.56 -2.01
CA ILE A 159 8.21 1.64 -2.81
C ILE A 159 9.45 1.73 -1.90
N ASN A 160 10.41 0.86 -2.18
CA ASN A 160 11.72 0.89 -1.55
C ASN A 160 12.79 1.31 -2.56
N GLU A 161 13.16 2.59 -2.52
CA GLU A 161 14.16 3.20 -3.41
C GLU A 161 15.51 2.49 -3.40
N ALA A 162 15.88 1.81 -2.30
CA ALA A 162 17.18 1.11 -2.22
C ALA A 162 17.25 -0.14 -3.10
N ILE A 163 16.10 -0.68 -3.52
CA ILE A 163 16.00 -1.91 -4.33
C ILE A 163 15.85 -1.58 -5.83
N LEU A 164 15.41 -0.37 -6.15
CA LEU A 164 15.19 0.07 -7.53
C LEU A 164 16.52 0.11 -8.29
N ASP A 165 16.49 -0.32 -9.54
CA ASP A 165 17.60 -0.06 -10.43
C ASP A 165 17.62 1.40 -10.93
N LYS A 166 18.62 1.72 -11.75
CA LYS A 166 18.84 3.10 -12.20
C LYS A 166 17.68 3.63 -13.04
N ASP A 167 17.07 2.79 -13.86
CA ASP A 167 16.00 3.20 -14.77
C ASP A 167 14.69 3.34 -13.98
N GLU A 168 14.41 2.37 -13.08
CA GLU A 168 13.29 2.41 -12.15
C GLU A 168 13.35 3.62 -11.20
N GLY A 169 14.53 3.92 -10.63
CA GLY A 169 14.74 5.09 -9.78
C GLY A 169 14.59 6.41 -10.56
N GLY A 170 14.99 6.42 -11.83
CA GLY A 170 14.77 7.57 -12.72
C GLY A 170 13.28 7.83 -12.97
N LEU A 171 12.53 6.78 -13.30
CA LEU A 171 11.07 6.85 -13.49
C LEU A 171 10.36 7.32 -12.22
N TYR A 172 10.74 6.79 -11.07
CA TYR A 172 10.15 7.21 -9.79
C TYR A 172 10.35 8.70 -9.53
N GLN A 173 11.58 9.21 -9.69
CA GLN A 173 11.87 10.63 -9.52
C GLN A 173 11.12 11.53 -10.51
N GLU A 174 10.94 11.09 -11.75
CA GLU A 174 10.12 11.79 -12.74
C GLU A 174 8.66 11.86 -12.29
N LEU A 175 8.08 10.73 -11.90
CA LEU A 175 6.70 10.66 -11.41
C LEU A 175 6.50 11.60 -10.21
N THR A 176 7.35 11.53 -9.17
CA THR A 176 7.25 12.39 -7.98
C THR A 176 7.31 13.88 -8.32
N ARG A 177 8.06 14.28 -9.36
CA ARG A 177 8.12 15.67 -9.84
C ARG A 177 6.88 16.10 -10.62
N GLU A 178 6.26 15.19 -11.34
CA GLU A 178 5.10 15.50 -12.19
C GLU A 178 3.77 15.50 -11.43
N TYR A 179 3.60 14.62 -10.45
CA TYR A 179 2.37 14.49 -9.67
C TYR A 179 1.83 15.83 -9.12
N PRO A 180 2.63 16.70 -8.50
CA PRO A 180 2.17 18.02 -8.02
C PRO A 180 1.55 18.89 -9.13
N ASN A 181 2.12 18.86 -10.33
CA ASN A 181 1.61 19.62 -11.47
C ASN A 181 0.27 19.08 -11.96
N VAL A 182 0.14 17.75 -12.06
CA VAL A 182 -1.11 17.08 -12.44
C VAL A 182 -2.22 17.41 -11.45
N ILE A 183 -1.93 17.31 -10.15
CA ILE A 183 -2.86 17.61 -9.05
C ILE A 183 -3.34 19.06 -9.13
N SER A 184 -2.42 20.03 -9.25
CA SER A 184 -2.76 21.45 -9.32
C SER A 184 -3.60 21.79 -10.55
N SER A 185 -3.25 21.24 -11.71
CA SER A 185 -4.01 21.42 -12.95
C SER A 185 -5.44 20.90 -12.80
N LYS A 186 -5.63 19.74 -12.16
CA LYS A 186 -6.96 19.16 -11.98
C LYS A 186 -7.84 19.88 -10.98
N LEU A 187 -7.27 20.34 -9.86
CA LEU A 187 -8.00 21.18 -8.91
C LEU A 187 -8.49 22.47 -9.57
N THR A 188 -7.66 23.08 -10.43
CA THR A 188 -8.04 24.27 -11.20
C THR A 188 -9.17 23.97 -12.18
N GLU A 189 -9.13 22.83 -12.88
CA GLU A 189 -10.19 22.40 -13.79
C GLU A 189 -11.53 22.22 -13.05
N PHE A 190 -11.51 21.55 -11.88
CA PHE A 190 -12.72 21.38 -11.08
C PHE A 190 -13.30 22.70 -10.61
N GLU A 191 -12.46 23.66 -10.22
CA GLU A 191 -12.93 24.98 -9.82
C GLU A 191 -13.57 25.73 -10.98
N GLN A 192 -12.96 25.69 -12.17
CA GLN A 192 -13.55 26.26 -13.39
C GLN A 192 -14.89 25.62 -13.75
N LEU A 193 -15.02 24.29 -13.59
CA LEU A 193 -16.28 23.58 -13.83
C LEU A 193 -17.38 23.98 -12.84
N LYS A 194 -17.04 24.19 -11.56
CA LYS A 194 -17.97 24.72 -10.55
C LYS A 194 -18.45 26.11 -10.92
N ILE A 195 -17.53 27.04 -11.21
CA ILE A 195 -17.85 28.41 -11.62
C ILE A 195 -18.75 28.40 -12.86
N LYS A 196 -18.42 27.59 -13.87
CA LYS A 196 -19.21 27.46 -15.10
C LYS A 196 -20.62 26.93 -14.83
N SER A 197 -20.76 25.93 -13.97
CA SER A 197 -22.04 25.33 -13.61
C SER A 197 -22.91 26.31 -12.81
N TYR A 198 -22.30 27.04 -11.87
CA TYR A 198 -22.92 28.11 -11.12
C TYR A 198 -23.50 29.18 -12.05
N ASN A 199 -22.67 29.70 -12.97
CA ASN A 199 -23.07 30.76 -13.90
C ASN A 199 -24.14 30.31 -14.91
N LYS A 200 -24.08 29.06 -15.39
CA LYS A 200 -25.16 28.51 -16.25
C LYS A 200 -26.50 28.45 -15.52
N LYS A 201 -26.49 28.04 -14.24
CA LYS A 201 -27.68 28.01 -13.41
C LYS A 201 -28.21 29.42 -13.16
N ALA A 202 -27.33 30.36 -12.83
CA ALA A 202 -27.65 31.77 -12.65
C ALA A 202 -28.33 32.37 -13.90
N VAL A 203 -27.74 32.20 -15.09
CA VAL A 203 -28.33 32.69 -16.34
C VAL A 203 -29.73 32.10 -16.59
N SER A 204 -29.91 30.80 -16.31
CA SER A 204 -31.21 30.13 -16.48
C SER A 204 -32.26 30.69 -15.52
N ASP A 205 -31.89 30.92 -14.26
CA ASP A 205 -32.77 31.54 -13.26
C ASP A 205 -33.08 33.01 -13.59
N PHE A 206 -32.11 33.76 -14.08
CA PHE A 206 -32.31 35.14 -14.52
C PHE A 206 -33.29 35.19 -15.70
N GLN A 207 -33.12 34.32 -16.68
CA GLN A 207 -34.03 34.21 -17.82
C GLN A 207 -35.46 33.85 -17.37
N TYR A 208 -35.58 32.93 -16.41
CA TYR A 208 -36.88 32.60 -15.81
C TYR A 208 -37.52 33.83 -15.15
N VAL A 209 -36.77 34.56 -14.32
CA VAL A 209 -37.24 35.78 -13.65
C VAL A 209 -37.70 36.82 -14.67
N TYR A 210 -36.92 37.05 -15.72
CA TYR A 210 -37.28 37.98 -16.80
C TYR A 210 -38.60 37.59 -17.47
N ASN A 211 -38.74 36.33 -17.89
CA ASN A 211 -39.93 35.84 -18.57
C ASN A 211 -41.17 35.90 -17.67
N GLU A 212 -41.06 35.45 -16.43
CA GLU A 212 -42.18 35.48 -15.47
C GLU A 212 -42.64 36.91 -15.18
N PHE A 213 -41.69 37.82 -14.95
CA PHE A 213 -42.00 39.23 -14.73
C PHE A 213 -42.68 39.85 -15.95
N LYS A 214 -42.10 39.68 -17.14
CA LYS A 214 -42.62 40.23 -18.40
C LYS A 214 -44.01 39.71 -18.77
N ASN A 215 -44.28 38.43 -18.50
CA ASN A 215 -45.58 37.83 -18.85
C ASN A 215 -46.69 38.19 -17.86
N ASN A 216 -46.35 38.67 -16.66
CA ASN A 216 -47.33 38.98 -15.60
C ASN A 216 -46.98 40.30 -14.89
N GLU A 217 -46.63 41.35 -15.64
CA GLU A 217 -46.07 42.58 -15.07
C GLU A 217 -46.95 43.20 -13.98
N ASP A 218 -48.26 43.30 -14.20
CA ASP A 218 -49.21 43.92 -13.25
C ASP A 218 -49.19 43.22 -11.89
N LYS A 219 -49.13 41.89 -11.88
CA LYS A 219 -49.07 41.07 -10.65
C LYS A 219 -47.83 41.38 -9.80
N TYR A 220 -46.71 41.69 -10.44
CA TYR A 220 -45.44 41.95 -9.76
C TYR A 220 -45.22 43.44 -9.47
N LYS A 221 -45.82 44.34 -10.26
CA LYS A 221 -45.89 45.78 -10.02
C LYS A 221 -46.75 46.10 -8.80
N ASP A 222 -47.91 45.43 -8.67
CA ASP A 222 -48.90 45.75 -7.63
C ASP A 222 -48.66 44.98 -6.31
N SER A 223 -47.85 43.91 -6.34
CA SER A 223 -47.58 43.08 -5.16
C SER A 223 -46.10 42.87 -4.90
N MET A 224 -45.56 43.67 -3.98
CA MET A 224 -44.16 43.58 -3.53
C MET A 224 -43.80 42.19 -2.99
N LEU A 225 -44.76 41.49 -2.36
CA LEU A 225 -44.54 40.14 -1.83
C LEU A 225 -44.26 39.14 -2.96
N ASN A 226 -45.01 39.23 -4.07
CA ASN A 226 -44.82 38.38 -5.24
C ASN A 226 -43.49 38.70 -5.93
N LEU A 227 -43.13 39.99 -6.03
CA LEU A 227 -41.86 40.42 -6.58
C LEU A 227 -40.70 39.88 -5.74
N LYS A 228 -40.72 40.08 -4.42
CA LYS A 228 -39.71 39.57 -3.48
C LYS A 228 -39.50 38.06 -3.65
N ARG A 229 -40.58 37.27 -3.77
CA ARG A 229 -40.48 35.82 -3.98
C ARG A 229 -39.85 35.44 -5.31
N LEU A 230 -40.13 36.20 -6.37
CA LEU A 230 -39.60 35.96 -7.70
C LEU A 230 -38.11 36.29 -7.78
N VAL A 231 -37.73 37.53 -7.42
CA VAL A 231 -36.35 37.99 -7.54
C VAL A 231 -35.47 37.47 -6.42
N GLY A 232 -36.00 37.25 -5.23
CA GLY A 232 -35.17 36.93 -4.08
C GLY A 232 -34.47 35.58 -4.18
N ASN A 233 -35.21 34.54 -4.57
CA ASN A 233 -34.68 33.19 -4.62
C ASN A 233 -33.90 32.87 -5.91
N ARG A 234 -34.03 33.71 -6.95
CA ARG A 234 -33.54 33.38 -8.30
C ARG A 234 -32.69 34.48 -8.96
N LEU A 235 -32.83 35.74 -8.54
CA LEU A 235 -32.03 36.84 -9.06
C LEU A 235 -31.00 37.29 -8.02
N PHE A 236 -31.45 37.57 -6.79
CA PHE A 236 -30.60 38.10 -5.72
C PHE A 236 -29.92 37.04 -4.87
N SER A 237 -30.25 35.76 -5.04
CA SER A 237 -29.62 34.65 -4.32
C SER A 237 -28.21 34.33 -4.81
N TYR A 238 -27.77 34.88 -5.96
CA TYR A 238 -26.45 34.63 -6.51
C TYR A 238 -25.42 35.68 -6.04
N ASP A 239 -24.22 35.23 -5.66
CA ASP A 239 -23.09 36.08 -5.28
C ASP A 239 -22.44 36.69 -6.53
N SER A 240 -22.43 38.02 -6.60
CA SER A 240 -21.90 38.77 -7.74
C SER A 240 -20.39 38.58 -7.93
N SER A 241 -19.64 38.22 -6.87
CA SER A 241 -18.20 37.95 -6.97
C SER A 241 -17.87 36.65 -7.71
N GLN A 242 -18.82 35.72 -7.78
CA GLN A 242 -18.68 34.45 -8.49
C GLN A 242 -19.26 34.49 -9.92
N LEU A 243 -19.92 35.59 -10.30
CA LEU A 243 -20.47 35.74 -11.64
C LEU A 243 -19.39 36.12 -12.64
N VAL A 244 -19.34 35.40 -13.76
CA VAL A 244 -18.50 35.80 -14.89
C VAL A 244 -19.08 37.04 -15.56
N ASN A 245 -18.24 37.80 -16.27
CA ASN A 245 -18.61 39.08 -16.84
C ASN A 245 -19.85 38.99 -17.76
N GLU A 246 -19.95 37.96 -18.58
CA GLU A 246 -21.09 37.73 -19.47
C GLU A 246 -22.39 37.53 -18.69
N THR A 247 -22.33 36.78 -17.60
CA THR A 247 -23.48 36.54 -16.71
C THR A 247 -23.85 37.81 -15.93
N LEU A 248 -22.86 38.61 -15.51
CA LEU A 248 -23.08 39.88 -14.82
C LEU A 248 -23.74 40.92 -15.74
N ILE A 249 -23.33 41.00 -17.01
CA ILE A 249 -23.98 41.87 -18.01
C ILE A 249 -25.45 41.49 -18.16
N TYR A 250 -25.76 40.19 -18.26
CA TYR A 250 -27.13 39.73 -18.39
C TYR A 250 -27.97 39.98 -17.13
N TYR A 251 -27.39 39.75 -15.94
CA TYR A 251 -27.99 40.10 -14.67
C TYR A 251 -28.38 41.58 -14.62
N ASN A 252 -27.44 42.48 -14.96
CA ASN A 252 -27.67 43.91 -14.95
C ASN A 252 -28.76 44.33 -15.94
N HIS A 253 -28.79 43.73 -17.13
CA HIS A 253 -29.86 43.96 -18.11
C HIS A 253 -31.24 43.64 -17.54
N ILE A 254 -31.40 42.47 -16.90
CA ILE A 254 -32.67 42.03 -16.32
C ILE A 254 -33.05 42.88 -15.11
N TYR A 255 -32.09 43.17 -14.23
CA TYR A 255 -32.31 44.04 -13.08
C TYR A 255 -32.79 45.43 -13.53
N SER A 256 -32.10 46.06 -14.49
CA SER A 256 -32.49 47.37 -15.03
C SER A 256 -33.85 47.34 -15.72
N TYR A 257 -34.20 46.25 -16.41
CA TYR A 257 -35.54 46.10 -17.01
C TYR A 257 -36.63 46.11 -15.92
N ILE A 258 -36.49 45.26 -14.90
CA ILE A 258 -37.46 45.18 -13.79
C ILE A 258 -37.52 46.53 -13.06
N PHE A 259 -36.36 47.10 -12.72
CA PHE A 259 -36.27 48.38 -12.01
C PHE A 259 -36.94 49.53 -12.79
N GLY A 260 -36.79 49.56 -14.11
CA GLY A 260 -37.41 50.56 -14.98
C GLY A 260 -38.94 50.49 -15.05
N GLN A 261 -39.53 49.33 -14.74
CA GLN A 261 -40.97 49.10 -14.77
C GLN A 261 -41.67 49.36 -13.43
N LEU A 262 -40.92 49.57 -12.34
CA LEU A 262 -41.48 49.80 -11.01
C LEU A 262 -41.68 51.29 -10.71
N ASN A 263 -42.56 51.61 -9.77
CA ASN A 263 -42.68 52.95 -9.19
C ASN A 263 -41.52 53.25 -8.21
N GLU A 264 -41.39 54.49 -7.76
CA GLU A 264 -40.27 54.90 -6.87
C GLU A 264 -40.21 54.10 -5.56
N GLU A 265 -41.35 53.78 -4.95
CA GLU A 265 -41.39 52.97 -3.73
C GLU A 265 -40.95 51.51 -3.99
N GLY A 266 -41.37 50.93 -5.12
CA GLY A 266 -40.97 49.59 -5.55
C GLY A 266 -39.49 49.50 -5.90
N LYS A 267 -38.92 50.54 -6.52
CA LYS A 267 -37.48 50.66 -6.80
C LYS A 267 -36.65 50.69 -5.52
N PHE A 268 -37.08 51.46 -4.53
CA PHE A 268 -36.43 51.54 -3.22
C PHE A 268 -36.42 50.15 -2.55
N LYS A 269 -37.60 49.52 -2.43
CA LYS A 269 -37.73 48.20 -1.79
C LYS A 269 -37.00 47.09 -2.55
N LEU A 270 -36.94 47.15 -3.89
CA LEU A 270 -36.18 46.19 -4.69
C LEU A 270 -34.67 46.29 -4.42
N THR A 271 -34.17 47.52 -4.23
CA THR A 271 -32.76 47.77 -3.90
C THR A 271 -32.42 47.28 -2.50
N GLU A 272 -33.29 47.54 -1.52
CA GLU A 272 -33.17 47.01 -0.15
C GLU A 272 -33.08 45.48 -0.16
N LEU A 273 -33.97 44.81 -0.91
CA LEU A 273 -33.96 43.35 -1.06
C LEU A 273 -32.66 42.81 -1.68
N ALA A 274 -32.07 43.52 -2.65
CA ALA A 274 -30.83 43.07 -3.27
C ALA A 274 -29.64 43.03 -2.28
N ILE A 275 -29.69 43.88 -1.24
CA ILE A 275 -28.70 44.00 -0.17
C ILE A 275 -28.97 42.97 0.94
N GLU A 276 -30.22 42.81 1.35
CA GLU A 276 -30.59 41.98 2.52
C GLU A 276 -30.57 40.47 2.25
N ILE A 277 -30.71 40.04 1.01
CA ILE A 277 -30.85 38.61 0.69
C ILE A 277 -29.51 37.89 0.78
N GLU A 278 -29.51 36.81 1.57
CA GLU A 278 -28.39 35.89 1.69
C GLU A 278 -28.03 35.25 0.34
N LYS A 279 -26.74 35.26 0.03
CA LYS A 279 -26.21 34.69 -1.21
C LYS A 279 -25.89 33.21 -1.00
N VAL A 280 -26.30 32.40 -1.97
CA VAL A 280 -25.89 31.01 -2.09
C VAL A 280 -24.41 30.99 -2.50
N LYS A 281 -23.57 30.50 -1.58
CA LYS A 281 -22.14 30.34 -1.78
C LYS A 281 -21.80 29.15 -2.67
#